data_AF-A0A6B1HTD8-F1
#
_entry.id   AF-A0A6B1HTD8-F1
#
_cell.length_a   1.000
_cell.length_b   1.000
_cell.length_c   1.000
_cell.angle_alpha   90.00
_cell.angle_beta   90.00
_cell.angle_gamma   90.00
#
_symmetry.space_group_name_H-M   'P 1'
#
loop_
_entity.id
_entity.type
_entity.pdbx_description
1 polymer ?
#
loop_
_entity_poly.entity_id
_entity_poly.type
_entity_poly.pdbx_seq_one_letter_code
_entity_poly.pdbx_strand_id
1 'polypeptide(L)' 'MRKLRAFEEFHSQELNDPVKAKAYIDVALEEYQRDNDDEALLLALRDVVEAQGGWANWPRKPV' A
#
# COMPACT_ATOMS: atom_id res chain seq x y z
N MET A 1 -8.56 13.00 -16.79
CA MET A 1 -8.46 11.52 -16.75
C MET A 1 -7.09 10.94 -17.12
N ARG A 2 -6.29 11.52 -18.05
CA ARG A 2 -4.94 10.97 -18.37
C ARG A 2 -3.93 11.00 -17.21
N LYS A 3 -3.99 12.00 -16.34
CA LYS A 3 -3.06 12.16 -15.20
C LYS A 3 -3.26 11.11 -14.09
N LEU A 4 -4.51 10.70 -13.84
CA LEU A 4 -4.86 9.72 -12.80
C LEU A 4 -4.30 8.33 -13.14
N ARG A 5 -4.48 7.87 -14.38
CA ARG A 5 -3.90 6.60 -14.85
C ARG A 5 -2.37 6.56 -14.71
N ALA A 6 -1.70 7.68 -15.02
CA ALA A 6 -0.24 7.77 -14.87
C ALA A 6 0.20 7.74 -13.40
N PHE A 7 -0.60 8.30 -12.48
CA PHE A 7 -0.34 8.22 -11.05
C PHE A 7 -0.56 6.79 -10.54
N GLU A 8 -1.68 6.16 -10.88
CA GLU A 8 -2.00 4.77 -10.48
C GLU A 8 -0.93 3.78 -10.96
N GLU A 9 -0.49 3.89 -12.22
CA GLU A 9 0.58 3.05 -12.77
C GLU A 9 1.92 3.28 -12.06
N PHE A 10 2.30 4.55 -11.84
CA PHE A 10 3.53 4.90 -11.14
C PHE A 10 3.51 4.41 -9.68
N HIS A 11 2.41 4.66 -8.96
CA HIS A 11 2.22 4.24 -7.57
C HIS A 11 2.30 2.71 -7.45
N SER A 12 1.62 1.98 -8.33
CA SER A 12 1.68 0.51 -8.37
C SER A 12 3.10 -0.02 -8.67
N GLN A 13 3.86 0.65 -9.55
CA GLN A 13 5.25 0.28 -9.83
C GLN A 13 6.17 0.52 -8.63
N GLU A 14 5.99 1.63 -7.91
CA GLU A 14 6.77 1.93 -6.71
C GLU A 14 6.48 0.91 -5.60
N LEU A 15 5.22 0.53 -5.38
CA LEU A 15 4.81 -0.41 -4.34
C LEU A 15 5.14 -1.88 -4.66
N ASN A 16 5.59 -2.19 -5.88
CA ASN A 16 6.18 -3.50 -6.20
C ASN A 16 7.55 -3.69 -5.53
N ASP A 17 8.26 -2.62 -5.20
CA ASP A 17 9.48 -2.69 -4.40
C ASP A 17 9.11 -2.87 -2.92
N PRO A 18 9.48 -4.00 -2.27
CA PRO A 18 9.13 -4.26 -0.88
C PRO A 18 9.69 -3.21 0.10
N VAL A 19 10.80 -2.54 -0.24
CA VAL A 19 11.37 -1.47 0.61
C VAL A 19 10.47 -0.24 0.58
N LYS A 20 9.99 0.16 -0.60
CA LYS A 20 9.08 1.29 -0.78
C LYS A 20 7.70 0.99 -0.21
N ALA A 21 7.19 -0.22 -0.43
CA ALA A 21 5.93 -0.67 0.16
C ALA A 21 5.95 -0.63 1.69
N LYS A 22 7.06 -1.09 2.30
CA LYS A 22 7.24 -1.01 3.74
C LYS A 22 7.23 0.44 4.23
N ALA A 23 8.01 1.32 3.59
CA ALA A 23 8.08 2.73 3.96
C ALA A 23 6.70 3.41 3.85
N TYR A 24 5.92 3.08 2.83
CA TYR A 24 4.57 3.59 2.63
C TYR A 24 3.61 3.17 3.77
N ILE A 25 3.62 1.89 4.15
CA ILE A 25 2.83 1.38 5.28
C ILE A 25 3.31 1.98 6.61
N ASP A 26 4.63 2.12 6.82
CA ASP A 26 5.18 2.68 8.06
C ASP A 26 4.67 4.11 8.28
N VAL A 27 4.70 4.96 7.23
CA VAL A 27 4.18 6.33 7.31
C VAL A 27 2.68 6.34 7.63
N ALA A 28 1.89 5.51 6.95
CA ALA A 28 0.45 5.44 7.20
C ALA A 28 0.13 4.94 8.63
N LEU A 29 0.96 4.05 9.17
CA LEU A 29 0.83 3.56 10.54
C LEU A 29 1.21 4.63 11.58
N GLU A 30 2.25 5.42 11.31
CA GLU A 30 2.64 6.55 12.17
C GLU A 30 1.52 7.59 12.26
N GLU A 31 0.88 7.93 11.14
CA GLU A 31 -0.25 8.87 11.13
C GLU A 31 -1.46 8.27 11.86
N TYR A 32 -1.84 7.02 11.58
CA TYR A 32 -2.89 6.33 12.34
C TYR A 32 -2.65 6.36 13.86
N GLN A 33 -1.41 6.17 14.31
CA GLN A 33 -1.09 6.24 15.74
C GLN A 33 -1.26 7.64 16.34
N ARG A 34 -1.20 8.69 15.53
CA ARG A 34 -1.27 10.09 15.99
C ARG A 34 -2.71 10.60 16.07
N ASP A 35 -3.55 10.26 15.11
CA ASP A 35 -4.89 10.83 14.96
C ASP A 35 -6.02 9.79 14.90
N ASN A 36 -5.69 8.49 14.91
CA ASN A 36 -6.61 7.36 14.68
C ASN A 36 -7.30 7.38 13.31
N ASP A 37 -6.69 7.97 12.28
CA ASP A 37 -7.16 7.88 10.89
C ASP A 37 -6.89 6.48 10.33
N ASP A 38 -7.88 5.60 10.44
CA ASP A 38 -7.84 4.23 9.93
C ASP A 38 -8.02 4.15 8.41
N GLU A 39 -8.63 5.15 7.79
CA GLU A 39 -8.86 5.18 6.33
C GLU A 39 -7.54 5.22 5.57
N ALA A 40 -6.60 6.08 5.99
CA ALA A 40 -5.29 6.20 5.36
C ALA A 40 -4.48 4.90 5.46
N LEU A 41 -4.50 4.25 6.63
CA LEU A 41 -3.80 2.99 6.87
C LEU A 41 -4.40 1.85 6.03
N LEU A 42 -5.72 1.74 5.99
CA LEU A 42 -6.41 0.71 5.21
C LEU A 42 -6.21 0.90 3.70
N LEU A 43 -6.19 2.15 3.23
CA LEU A 43 -5.86 2.47 1.84
C LEU A 43 -4.43 2.04 1.51
N ALA A 44 -3.45 2.37 2.36
CA ALA A 44 -2.07 2.00 2.13
C ALA A 44 -1.86 0.48 2.07
N LEU A 45 -2.53 -0.27 2.96
CA LEU A 45 -2.52 -1.73 2.95
C LEU A 45 -3.13 -2.29 1.65
N ARG A 46 -4.24 -1.73 1.21
CA ARG A 46 -4.89 -2.14 -0.04
C ARG A 46 -3.99 -1.91 -1.25
N ASP A 47 -3.41 -0.71 -1.35
CA ASP A 47 -2.53 -0.35 -2.47
C ASP A 47 -1.34 -1.31 -2.58
N VAL A 48 -0.70 -1.64 -1.45
CA VAL A 48 0.45 -2.57 -1.42
C VAL A 48 0.03 -3.97 -1.83
N VAL A 49 -1.10 -4.46 -1.32
CA VAL A 49 -1.62 -5.78 -1.70
C VAL A 49 -1.94 -5.83 -3.20
N GLU A 50 -2.62 -4.83 -3.73
CA GLU A 50 -2.96 -4.75 -5.15
C GLU A 50 -1.68 -4.70 -6.02
N ALA A 51 -0.69 -3.91 -5.63
CA ALA A 51 0.58 -3.80 -6.33
C ALA A 51 1.38 -5.11 -6.36
N GLN A 52 1.36 -5.90 -5.28
CA GLN A 52 2.14 -7.14 -5.12
C GLN A 52 1.47 -8.41 -5.70
N GLY A 53 0.47 -8.23 -6.57
CA GLY A 53 -0.24 -9.33 -7.23
C GLY A 53 -1.53 -9.76 -6.53
N GLY A 54 -2.06 -8.90 -5.65
CA GLY A 54 -3.33 -9.08 -4.97
C GLY A 54 -3.30 -10.05 -3.80
N TRP A 55 -4.44 -10.18 -3.13
CA TRP A 55 -4.62 -11.06 -1.95
C TRP A 55 -4.30 -12.55 -2.22
N ALA A 56 -4.33 -12.96 -3.49
CA ALA A 56 -3.97 -14.32 -3.90
C ALA A 56 -2.48 -14.63 -3.69
N ASN A 57 -1.61 -13.61 -3.80
CA ASN A 57 -0.16 -13.74 -3.72
C ASN A 57 0.40 -13.22 -2.38
N TRP A 58 -0.45 -12.69 -1.51
CA TRP A 58 -0.05 -12.22 -0.19
C TRP A 58 0.44 -13.40 0.67
N PRO A 59 1.64 -13.32 1.30
CA PRO A 59 2.14 -14.37 2.15
C PRO A 59 1.22 -14.56 3.35
N ARG A 60 0.42 -15.63 3.35
CA ARG A 60 -0.30 -16.07 4.53
C ARG A 60 0.73 -16.63 5.51
N LYS A 61 0.70 -16.18 6.76
CA LYS A 61 1.41 -16.87 7.84
C LYS A 61 0.98 -18.34 7.83
N PRO A 62 1.90 -19.32 7.84
CA PRO A 62 1.53 -20.69 8.13
C PRO A 62 0.94 -20.71 9.55
N VAL A 63 -0.23 -21.33 9.67
CA VAL A 63 -0.97 -21.53 10.91
C VAL A 63 -0.26 -22.55 11.80
#